data_AF-A0A078AKA8-F1
#
_entry.id   AF-A0A078AKA8-F1
#
_cell.length_a   1.000
_cell.length_b   1.000
_cell.length_c   1.000
_cell.angle_alpha   90.00
_cell.angle_beta   90.00
_cell.angle_gamma   90.00
#
_symmetry.space_group_name_H-M   'P 1'
#
loop_
_entity.id
_entity.type
_entity.pdbx_description
1 polymer ?
#
loop_
_entity_poly.entity_id
_entity_poly.type
_entity_poly.pdbx_seq_one_letter_code
_entity_poly.pdbx_strand_id
1 'polypeptide(L)'
;MVGIPCSGKTTRANIIAKYLQENLSLEVIVINEELLGLNKVEYYKDSTQEKILRGSLRSNVEKYLDQKRVVILDSMNYIKGFRYELYCLARNSITNLMVVFCDTDREVAQKLCHEGGYENPFPAEYFEDYANRLERPNQSNRWDNPLFHLRYNEETPLEDIAKTVSDGKKPRDPISTKPVNQALQKVIGTYVCHKLYL
;
A
#
# COMPACT_ATOMS: atom_id res chain seq x y z
N MET A 1 4.28 4.24 2.59
CA MET A 1 4.31 5.72 2.58
C MET A 1 3.81 6.24 1.24
N VAL A 2 3.17 7.41 1.18
CA VAL A 2 2.75 8.08 -0.08
C VAL A 2 3.04 9.57 0.05
N GLY A 3 3.44 10.23 -1.03
CA GLY A 3 3.60 11.69 -1.06
C GLY A 3 4.59 12.15 -2.13
N ILE A 4 4.51 13.44 -2.47
CA ILE A 4 5.39 14.11 -3.43
C ILE A 4 6.88 14.00 -3.03
N PRO A 5 7.84 14.24 -3.94
CA PRO A 5 9.26 14.27 -3.58
C PRO A 5 9.51 15.16 -2.35
N CYS A 6 10.42 14.74 -1.46
CA CYS A 6 10.84 15.49 -0.27
C CYS A 6 9.72 15.88 0.73
N SER A 7 8.55 15.21 0.70
CA SER A 7 7.46 15.45 1.68
C SER A 7 7.70 14.85 3.08
N GLY A 8 8.93 14.49 3.43
CA GLY A 8 9.26 13.90 4.75
C GLY A 8 8.92 12.42 4.92
N LYS A 9 8.64 11.68 3.84
CA LYS A 9 8.31 10.24 3.89
C LYS A 9 9.37 9.43 4.64
N THR A 10 10.64 9.58 4.29
CA THR A 10 11.75 8.84 4.90
C THR A 10 11.88 9.11 6.39
N THR A 11 11.79 10.38 6.79
CA THR A 11 11.80 10.77 8.20
C THR A 11 10.67 10.07 8.97
N ARG A 12 9.44 10.14 8.46
CA ARG A 12 8.28 9.50 9.11
C ARG A 12 8.38 7.98 9.09
N ALA A 13 8.86 7.37 8.00
CA ALA A 13 9.07 5.93 7.89
C ALA A 13 10.03 5.43 8.98
N ASN A 14 11.15 6.13 9.19
CA ASN A 14 12.14 5.78 10.20
C ASN A 14 11.61 5.97 11.62
N ILE A 15 10.86 7.04 11.89
CA ILE A 15 10.22 7.25 13.20
C ILE A 15 9.22 6.13 13.50
N ILE A 16 8.37 5.78 12.52
CA ILE A 16 7.41 4.67 12.65
C ILE A 16 8.14 3.35 12.88
N ALA A 17 9.17 3.06 12.07
CA ALA A 17 9.94 1.82 12.19
C ALA A 17 10.55 1.67 13.58
N LYS A 18 11.23 2.72 14.05
CA LYS A 18 11.83 2.76 15.38
C LYS A 18 10.79 2.53 16.48
N TYR A 19 9.66 3.23 16.41
CA TYR A 19 8.61 3.09 17.41
C TYR A 19 8.05 1.66 17.48
N LEU A 20 7.77 1.04 16.33
CA LEU A 20 7.25 -0.33 16.26
C LEU A 20 8.27 -1.37 16.78
N GLN A 21 9.55 -1.17 16.48
CA GLN A 21 10.63 -2.02 16.98
C GLN A 21 10.77 -1.92 18.51
N GLU A 22 10.78 -0.70 19.05
CA GLU A 22 11.01 -0.46 20.48
C GLU A 22 9.79 -0.80 21.36
N ASN A 23 8.58 -0.44 20.91
CA ASN A 23 7.37 -0.55 21.75
C ASN A 23 6.57 -1.83 21.52
N LEU A 24 6.64 -2.43 20.33
CA LEU A 24 5.93 -3.66 20.00
C LEU A 24 6.86 -4.86 19.75
N SER A 25 8.18 -4.67 19.82
CA SER A 25 9.17 -5.73 19.53
C SER A 25 8.96 -6.39 18.16
N LEU A 26 8.45 -5.64 17.18
CA LEU A 26 8.20 -6.14 15.83
C LEU A 26 9.45 -6.05 14.97
N GLU A 27 9.67 -7.05 14.11
CA GLU A 27 10.62 -6.94 13.02
C GLU A 27 10.05 -5.96 11.98
N VAL A 28 10.80 -4.89 11.67
CA VAL A 28 10.41 -3.88 10.68
C VAL A 28 11.48 -3.76 9.63
N ILE A 29 11.07 -3.82 8.36
CA ILE A 29 11.94 -3.65 7.19
C ILE A 29 11.46 -2.42 6.41
N VAL A 30 12.32 -1.41 6.29
CA VAL A 30 12.07 -0.24 5.45
C VAL A 30 12.68 -0.48 4.07
N ILE A 31 11.85 -0.45 3.03
CA ILE A 31 12.28 -0.61 1.63
C ILE A 31 12.14 0.74 0.95
N ASN A 32 13.24 1.25 0.39
CA ASN A 32 13.31 2.48 -0.39
C ASN A 32 14.27 2.32 -1.57
N GLU A 33 14.41 3.37 -2.38
CA GLU A 33 15.33 3.39 -3.51
C GLU A 33 16.80 3.20 -3.06
N GLU A 34 17.20 3.80 -1.95
CA GLU A 34 18.57 3.73 -1.41
C GLU A 34 18.98 2.32 -1.03
N LEU A 35 18.11 1.57 -0.32
CA LEU A 35 18.37 0.19 0.07
C LEU A 35 18.61 -0.70 -1.15
N LEU A 36 17.94 -0.40 -2.26
CA LEU A 36 18.04 -1.16 -3.50
C LEU A 36 19.18 -0.64 -4.40
N GLY A 37 19.93 0.38 -3.99
CA GLY A 37 20.99 1.00 -4.79
C GLY A 37 20.47 1.71 -6.05
N LEU A 38 19.20 2.13 -6.05
CA LEU A 38 18.54 2.73 -7.20
C LEU A 38 18.74 4.25 -7.19
N ASN A 39 19.37 4.77 -8.24
CA ASN A 39 19.59 6.20 -8.40
C ASN A 39 18.30 6.91 -8.85
N LYS A 40 17.84 7.91 -8.09
CA LYS A 40 16.57 8.60 -8.41
C LYS A 40 16.62 9.34 -9.74
N VAL A 41 17.76 9.89 -10.14
CA VAL A 41 17.94 10.56 -11.45
C VAL A 41 17.70 9.58 -12.59
N GLU A 42 18.27 8.37 -12.49
CA GLU A 42 18.12 7.36 -13.53
C GLU A 42 16.70 6.80 -13.61
N TYR A 43 16.10 6.49 -12.46
CA TYR A 43 14.85 5.72 -12.42
C TYR A 43 13.58 6.56 -12.60
N TYR A 44 13.66 7.87 -12.39
CA TYR A 44 12.53 8.79 -12.57
C TYR A 44 12.59 9.60 -13.89
N LYS A 45 13.59 9.38 -14.75
CA LYS A 45 13.76 10.12 -16.01
C LYS A 45 12.69 9.86 -17.07
N ASP A 46 12.13 8.65 -17.10
CA ASP A 46 11.15 8.24 -18.10
C ASP A 46 10.23 7.11 -17.60
N SER A 47 9.10 6.93 -18.29
CA SER A 47 8.07 5.96 -17.91
C SER A 47 8.52 4.49 -17.95
N THR A 48 9.55 4.17 -18.75
CA THR A 48 10.10 2.81 -18.82
C THR A 48 10.89 2.52 -17.56
N GLN A 49 11.74 3.45 -17.15
CA GLN A 49 12.50 3.33 -15.92
C GLN A 49 11.61 3.37 -14.68
N GLU A 50 10.59 4.23 -14.68
CA GLU A 50 9.61 4.25 -13.59
C GLU A 50 8.91 2.89 -13.44
N LYS A 51 8.59 2.22 -14.56
CA LYS A 51 8.00 0.89 -14.55
C LYS A 51 8.95 -0.15 -13.96
N ILE A 52 10.24 -0.09 -14.32
CA ILE A 52 11.28 -0.97 -13.76
C ILE A 52 11.41 -0.72 -12.25
N LEU A 53 11.50 0.54 -11.84
CA LEU A 53 11.55 0.94 -10.43
C LEU A 53 10.39 0.36 -9.62
N ARG A 54 9.15 0.54 -10.10
CA ARG A 54 7.96 -0.02 -9.45
C ARG A 54 8.02 -1.55 -9.37
N GLY A 55 8.49 -2.22 -10.41
CA GLY A 55 8.71 -3.66 -10.42
C GLY A 55 9.72 -4.12 -9.36
N SER A 56 10.85 -3.42 -9.23
CA SER A 56 11.90 -3.70 -8.25
C SER A 56 11.42 -3.48 -6.81
N LEU A 57 10.75 -2.35 -6.55
CA LEU A 57 10.16 -2.05 -5.24
C LEU A 57 9.12 -3.11 -4.86
N ARG A 58 8.20 -3.43 -5.77
CA ARG A 58 7.17 -4.45 -5.58
C ARG A 58 7.78 -5.80 -5.24
N SER A 59 8.76 -6.26 -6.03
CA SER A 59 9.38 -7.57 -5.86
C SER A 59 10.09 -7.69 -4.50
N ASN A 60 10.70 -6.59 -4.02
CA ASN A 60 11.31 -6.56 -2.70
C ASN A 60 10.27 -6.54 -1.58
N VAL A 61 9.17 -5.80 -1.73
CA VAL A 61 8.04 -5.88 -0.78
C VAL A 61 7.55 -7.33 -0.70
N GLU A 62 7.29 -7.97 -1.84
CA GLU A 62 6.80 -9.36 -1.91
C GLU A 62 7.75 -10.35 -1.22
N LYS A 63 9.07 -10.19 -1.44
CA LYS A 63 10.11 -11.00 -0.78
C LYS A 63 10.08 -10.89 0.75
N TYR A 64 9.85 -9.69 1.28
CA TYR A 64 9.92 -9.41 2.72
C TYR A 64 8.55 -9.41 3.40
N LEU A 65 7.45 -9.57 2.66
CA LEU A 65 6.13 -9.57 3.25
C LEU A 65 5.83 -10.93 3.90
N ASP A 66 5.53 -10.92 5.20
CA ASP A 66 5.09 -12.10 5.96
C ASP A 66 4.25 -11.66 7.16
N GLN A 67 3.56 -12.60 7.81
CA GLN A 67 2.68 -12.38 8.96
C GLN A 67 3.43 -11.98 10.25
N LYS A 68 4.75 -12.10 10.29
CA LYS A 68 5.58 -11.86 11.50
C LYS A 68 6.32 -10.52 11.50
N ARG A 69 6.30 -9.79 10.39
CA ARG A 69 7.11 -8.57 10.20
C ARG A 69 6.31 -7.49 9.50
N VAL A 70 6.69 -6.24 9.75
CA VAL A 70 6.12 -5.07 9.11
C VAL A 70 7.04 -4.61 7.99
N VAL A 71 6.49 -4.43 6.79
CA VAL A 71 7.23 -3.85 5.67
C VAL A 71 6.75 -2.41 5.45
N ILE A 72 7.66 -1.45 5.56
CA ILE A 72 7.40 -0.05 5.24
C ILE A 72 8.00 0.23 3.87
N LEU A 73 7.15 0.43 2.87
CA LEU A 73 7.59 0.93 1.56
C LEU A 73 7.70 2.46 1.61
N ASP A 74 8.92 2.95 1.72
CA ASP A 74 9.29 4.36 1.65
C ASP A 74 9.69 4.74 0.22
N SER A 75 8.68 5.05 -0.59
CA SER A 75 8.81 5.61 -1.93
C SER A 75 7.62 6.54 -2.19
N MET A 76 7.57 7.23 -3.33
CA MET A 76 6.49 8.18 -3.64
C MET A 76 5.11 7.52 -3.69
N ASN A 77 5.02 6.32 -4.29
CA ASN A 77 3.78 5.56 -4.44
C ASN A 77 2.59 6.40 -4.97
N TYR A 78 2.91 7.30 -5.90
CA TYR A 78 2.04 8.39 -6.35
C TYR A 78 0.92 7.95 -7.29
N ILE A 79 1.03 6.76 -7.90
CA ILE A 79 0.03 6.18 -8.80
C ILE A 79 -0.91 5.25 -8.01
N LYS A 80 -2.22 5.47 -8.12
CA LYS A 80 -3.28 4.65 -7.50
C LYS A 80 -3.22 3.20 -7.95
N GLY A 81 -2.96 2.95 -9.24
CA GLY A 81 -2.78 1.60 -9.79
C GLY A 81 -1.69 0.82 -9.06
N PHE A 82 -0.56 1.45 -8.74
CA PHE A 82 0.52 0.81 -7.99
C PHE A 82 0.13 0.54 -6.53
N ARG A 83 -0.58 1.46 -5.88
CA ARG A 83 -1.12 1.23 -4.53
C ARG A 83 -2.13 0.07 -4.51
N TYR A 84 -2.95 -0.06 -5.55
CA TYR A 84 -3.84 -1.22 -5.71
C TYR A 84 -3.06 -2.53 -5.88
N GLU A 85 -1.98 -2.55 -6.65
CA GLU A 85 -1.10 -3.72 -6.77
C GLU A 85 -0.47 -4.14 -5.43
N LEU A 86 -0.04 -3.16 -4.61
CA LEU A 86 0.48 -3.41 -3.27
C LEU A 86 -0.60 -3.95 -2.33
N TYR A 87 -1.83 -3.44 -2.42
CA TYR A 87 -2.96 -3.97 -1.67
C TYR A 87 -3.27 -5.42 -2.06
N CYS A 88 -3.28 -5.75 -3.35
CA CYS A 88 -3.45 -7.12 -3.83
C CYS A 88 -2.33 -8.04 -3.32
N LEU A 89 -1.10 -7.55 -3.28
CA LEU A 89 0.03 -8.28 -2.71
C LEU A 89 -0.16 -8.55 -1.21
N ALA A 90 -0.51 -7.52 -0.43
CA ALA A 90 -0.82 -7.66 0.99
C ALA A 90 -1.91 -8.70 1.25
N ARG A 91 -2.97 -8.64 0.44
CA ARG A 91 -4.08 -9.59 0.43
C ARG A 91 -3.67 -11.03 0.15
N ASN A 92 -2.83 -11.25 -0.85
CA ASN A 92 -2.37 -12.59 -1.21
C ASN A 92 -1.45 -13.18 -0.14
N SER A 93 -0.70 -12.33 0.58
CA SER A 93 0.15 -12.74 1.71
C SER A 93 -0.62 -12.82 3.05
N ILE A 94 -1.94 -12.62 3.05
CA ILE A 94 -2.79 -12.65 4.26
C ILE A 94 -2.28 -11.63 5.31
N THR A 95 -1.88 -10.46 4.83
CA THR A 95 -1.42 -9.32 5.63
C THR A 95 -2.34 -8.13 5.41
N ASN A 96 -2.38 -7.21 6.38
CA ASN A 96 -3.05 -5.92 6.24
C ASN A 96 -2.15 -4.92 5.50
N LEU A 97 -2.77 -3.91 4.90
CA LEU A 97 -2.09 -2.74 4.35
C LEU A 97 -2.76 -1.49 4.91
N MET A 98 -1.94 -0.50 5.25
CA MET A 98 -2.39 0.86 5.55
C MET A 98 -1.56 1.86 4.75
N VAL A 99 -2.14 3.02 4.51
CA VAL A 99 -1.49 4.11 3.79
C VAL A 99 -1.18 5.24 4.75
N VAL A 100 0.09 5.65 4.78
CA VAL A 100 0.53 6.89 5.44
C VAL A 100 0.85 7.90 4.35
N PHE A 101 0.00 8.90 4.20
CA PHE A 101 0.11 9.97 3.21
C PHE A 101 0.75 11.21 3.86
N CYS A 102 1.93 11.57 3.36
CA CYS A 102 2.66 12.77 3.75
C CYS A 102 2.23 13.92 2.85
N ASP A 103 1.21 14.67 3.28
CA ASP A 103 0.64 15.81 2.56
C ASP A 103 1.36 17.10 2.97
N THR A 104 2.62 17.20 2.54
CA THR A 104 3.40 18.42 2.67
C THR A 104 3.07 19.36 1.52
N ASP A 105 2.89 20.64 1.82
CA ASP A 105 2.67 21.67 0.82
C ASP A 105 3.80 21.68 -0.22
N ARG A 106 3.45 21.94 -1.48
CA ARG A 106 4.38 21.79 -2.61
C ARG A 106 5.58 22.72 -2.47
N GLU A 107 5.35 23.95 -2.06
CA GLU A 107 6.38 24.98 -1.87
C GLU A 107 7.38 24.55 -0.79
N VAL A 108 6.88 23.97 0.30
CA VAL A 108 7.72 23.46 1.40
C VAL A 108 8.54 22.26 0.93
N ALA A 109 7.91 21.29 0.28
CA ALA A 109 8.59 20.10 -0.23
C ALA A 109 9.65 20.46 -1.29
N GLN A 110 9.35 21.39 -2.19
CA GLN A 110 10.29 21.85 -3.22
C GLN A 110 11.51 22.53 -2.60
N LYS A 111 11.31 23.38 -1.60
CA LYS A 111 12.40 24.00 -0.86
C LYS A 111 13.29 22.94 -0.20
N LEU A 112 12.69 21.95 0.46
CA LEU A 112 13.43 20.84 1.06
C LEU A 112 14.21 20.03 0.03
N CYS A 113 13.66 19.79 -1.18
CA CYS A 113 14.40 19.12 -2.25
C CYS A 113 15.67 19.86 -2.66
N HIS A 114 15.65 21.19 -2.68
CA HIS A 114 16.80 22.00 -3.06
C HIS A 114 17.84 22.16 -1.93
N GLU A 115 17.37 22.32 -0.70
CA GLU A 115 18.22 22.68 0.45
C GLU A 115 18.66 21.46 1.28
N GLY A 116 18.00 20.31 1.13
CA GLY A 116 18.08 19.18 2.06
C GLY A 116 19.39 18.37 2.01
N GLY A 117 20.30 18.64 1.08
CA GLY A 117 21.63 18.02 1.05
C GLY A 117 21.62 16.49 0.99
N TYR A 118 20.64 15.89 0.32
CA TYR A 118 20.46 14.43 0.27
C TYR A 118 21.54 13.75 -0.57
N GLU A 119 21.99 12.55 -0.14
CA GLU A 119 22.96 11.74 -0.90
C GLU A 119 22.41 11.23 -2.24
N ASN A 120 21.11 10.87 -2.28
CA ASN A 120 20.38 10.47 -3.48
C ASN A 120 19.19 11.45 -3.70
N PRO A 121 19.47 12.69 -4.12
CA PRO A 121 18.46 13.74 -4.21
C PRO A 121 17.47 13.42 -5.32
N PHE A 122 16.22 13.83 -5.13
CA PHE A 122 15.26 13.80 -6.22
C PHE A 122 15.62 14.90 -7.24
N PRO A 123 15.63 14.62 -8.56
CA PRO A 123 16.00 15.63 -9.55
C PRO A 123 15.02 16.80 -9.53
N ALA A 124 15.53 18.02 -9.31
CA ALA A 124 14.70 19.22 -9.23
C ALA A 124 13.86 19.45 -10.50
N GLU A 125 14.42 19.13 -11.67
CA GLU A 125 13.74 19.22 -12.97
C GLU A 125 12.49 18.33 -13.07
N TYR A 126 12.40 17.25 -12.30
CA TYR A 126 11.24 16.36 -12.31
C TYR A 126 10.23 16.68 -11.21
N PHE A 127 10.55 17.59 -10.27
CA PHE A 127 9.70 17.84 -9.10
C PHE A 127 8.27 18.20 -9.50
N GLU A 128 8.10 19.18 -10.38
CA GLU A 128 6.78 19.66 -10.80
C GLU A 128 5.96 18.58 -11.50
N ASP A 129 6.60 17.79 -12.37
CA ASP A 129 5.92 16.68 -13.05
C ASP A 129 5.35 15.68 -12.03
N TYR A 130 6.18 15.19 -11.11
CA TYR A 130 5.75 14.19 -10.14
C TYR A 130 4.80 14.75 -9.07
N ALA A 131 4.95 16.03 -8.69
CA ALA A 131 4.01 16.69 -7.80
C ALA A 131 2.61 16.83 -8.43
N ASN A 132 2.55 17.06 -9.75
CA ASN A 132 1.30 17.15 -10.51
C ASN A 132 0.68 15.78 -10.82
N ARG A 133 1.50 14.74 -10.99
CA ARG A 133 1.05 13.37 -11.24
C ARG A 133 0.58 12.63 -9.99
N LEU A 134 0.72 13.20 -8.80
CA LEU A 134 0.27 12.56 -7.55
C LEU A 134 -1.25 12.36 -7.52
N GLU A 135 -1.67 11.11 -7.63
CA GLU A 135 -3.04 10.70 -7.38
C GLU A 135 -3.25 10.53 -5.87
N ARG A 136 -3.75 11.59 -5.22
CA ARG A 136 -3.97 11.63 -3.76
C ARG A 136 -4.72 10.38 -3.26
N PRO A 137 -4.22 9.68 -2.22
CA PRO A 137 -4.94 8.55 -1.61
C PRO A 137 -6.33 8.95 -1.14
N ASN A 138 -7.30 8.06 -1.31
CA ASN A 138 -8.69 8.32 -0.97
C ASN A 138 -9.23 7.21 -0.07
N GLN A 139 -9.59 7.54 1.17
CA GLN A 139 -10.03 6.58 2.19
C GLN A 139 -11.28 5.77 1.82
N SER A 140 -12.09 6.24 0.86
CA SER A 140 -13.22 5.46 0.32
C SER A 140 -12.77 4.23 -0.50
N ASN A 141 -11.54 4.26 -1.03
CA ASN A 141 -10.96 3.12 -1.72
C ASN A 141 -10.45 2.09 -0.72
N ARG A 142 -10.76 0.81 -0.95
CA ARG A 142 -10.29 -0.30 -0.09
C ARG A 142 -8.76 -0.40 -0.02
N TRP A 143 -8.06 -0.11 -1.11
CA TRP A 143 -6.60 -0.19 -1.19
C TRP A 143 -5.88 1.01 -0.56
N ASP A 144 -6.60 2.10 -0.26
CA ASP A 144 -6.03 3.25 0.45
C ASP A 144 -6.46 3.27 1.93
N ASN A 145 -7.26 2.31 2.39
CA ASN A 145 -7.85 2.29 3.74
C ASN A 145 -7.25 1.13 4.57
N PRO A 146 -6.78 1.38 5.82
CA PRO A 146 -6.80 2.64 6.57
C PRO A 146 -5.83 3.72 6.02
N LEU A 147 -6.24 4.99 6.09
CA LEU A 147 -5.47 6.15 5.61
C LEU A 147 -5.11 7.08 6.76
N PHE A 148 -3.82 7.30 6.99
CA PHE A 148 -3.27 8.35 7.85
C PHE A 148 -2.83 9.52 6.99
N HIS A 149 -3.39 10.70 7.25
CA HIS A 149 -3.07 11.93 6.54
C HIS A 149 -2.21 12.82 7.43
N LEU A 150 -0.97 13.09 7.03
CA LEU A 150 0.01 13.79 7.85
C LEU A 150 0.52 15.05 7.14
N ARG A 151 0.21 16.22 7.69
CA ARG A 151 0.77 17.49 7.22
C ARG A 151 2.20 17.67 7.72
N TYR A 152 2.95 18.55 7.09
CA TYR A 152 4.37 18.76 7.40
C TYR A 152 4.66 19.02 8.90
N ASN A 153 3.89 19.93 9.51
CA ASN A 153 4.08 20.35 10.91
C ASN A 153 3.37 19.47 11.94
N GLU A 154 2.69 18.40 11.53
CA GLU A 154 1.98 17.50 12.43
C GLU A 154 2.90 16.38 12.92
N GLU A 155 2.79 16.03 14.20
CA GLU A 155 3.45 14.86 14.74
C GLU A 155 2.94 13.58 14.08
N THR A 156 3.77 12.53 14.09
CA THR A 156 3.34 11.24 13.56
C THR A 156 2.48 10.55 14.64
N PRO A 157 1.23 10.13 14.35
CA PRO A 157 0.35 9.49 15.33
C PRO A 157 0.78 8.03 15.55
N LEU A 158 1.89 7.85 16.27
CA LEU A 158 2.57 6.56 16.42
C LEU A 158 1.71 5.51 17.12
N GLU A 159 0.96 5.92 18.14
CA GLU A 159 0.04 5.03 18.87
C GLU A 159 -1.07 4.50 17.97
N ASP A 160 -1.72 5.36 17.17
CA ASP A 160 -2.80 4.94 16.26
C ASP A 160 -2.28 4.06 15.11
N ILE A 161 -1.10 4.38 14.59
CA ILE A 161 -0.42 3.57 13.58
C ILE A 161 -0.09 2.20 14.16
N ALA A 162 0.52 2.14 15.34
CA ALA A 162 0.87 0.89 16.02
C ALA A 162 -0.38 0.04 16.32
N LYS A 163 -1.45 0.67 16.81
CA LYS A 163 -2.74 0.02 16.99
C LYS A 163 -3.28 -0.55 15.68
N THR A 164 -3.19 0.19 14.57
CA THR A 164 -3.64 -0.29 13.25
C THR A 164 -2.81 -1.47 12.73
N VAL A 165 -1.51 -1.50 13.03
CA VAL A 165 -0.64 -2.66 12.73
C VAL A 165 -1.13 -3.88 13.49
N SER A 166 -1.39 -3.75 14.80
CA SER A 166 -1.81 -4.85 15.67
C SER A 166 -3.25 -5.32 15.41
N ASP A 167 -4.19 -4.39 15.23
CA ASP A 167 -5.62 -4.64 15.08
C ASP A 167 -6.02 -5.03 13.65
N GLY A 168 -5.08 -4.92 12.71
CA GLY A 168 -5.30 -5.18 11.30
C GLY A 168 -6.00 -6.49 11.02
N LYS A 169 -7.29 -6.43 10.68
CA LYS A 169 -8.04 -7.62 10.28
C LYS A 169 -7.41 -8.19 9.02
N LYS A 170 -6.87 -9.42 9.13
CA LYS A 170 -6.38 -10.18 7.98
C LYS A 170 -7.46 -10.18 6.88
N PRO A 171 -7.12 -9.90 5.62
CA PRO A 171 -8.09 -9.84 4.54
C PRO A 171 -8.89 -11.14 4.47
N ARG A 172 -10.22 -11.06 4.59
CA ARG A 172 -11.09 -12.24 4.46
C ARG A 172 -11.02 -12.76 3.04
N ASP A 173 -10.85 -14.06 2.86
CA ASP A 173 -10.88 -14.70 1.55
C ASP A 173 -12.12 -14.24 0.77
N PRO A 174 -12.00 -13.94 -0.53
CA PRO A 174 -13.17 -13.69 -1.34
C PRO A 174 -14.00 -14.98 -1.32
N ILE A 175 -15.18 -14.95 -0.70
CA ILE A 175 -16.14 -16.04 -0.85
C ILE A 175 -16.51 -16.03 -2.33
N SER A 176 -16.06 -17.05 -3.06
CA SER A 176 -16.44 -17.25 -4.45
C SER A 176 -17.96 -17.39 -4.52
N THR A 177 -18.64 -16.41 -5.12
CA THR A 177 -20.01 -16.56 -5.60
C THR A 177 -20.00 -17.47 -6.82
N LYS A 178 -19.68 -18.75 -6.63
CA LYS A 178 -20.26 -19.76 -7.52
C LYS A 178 -21.77 -19.68 -7.29
N PRO A 179 -22.61 -19.52 -8.33
CA PRO A 179 -24.04 -19.73 -8.13
C PRO A 179 -24.20 -21.14 -7.58
N VAL A 180 -24.87 -21.27 -6.44
CA VAL A 180 -25.30 -22.57 -5.93
C VAL A 180 -26.20 -23.15 -7.00
N ASN A 181 -25.70 -24.14 -7.74
CA ASN A 181 -26.47 -24.84 -8.75
C ASN A 181 -27.51 -25.69 -8.00
N GLN A 182 -28.66 -25.09 -7.68
CA GLN A 182 -29.83 -25.79 -7.17
C GLN A 182 -30.50 -26.53 -8.34
N ALA A 183 -29.97 -27.70 -8.68
CA ALA A 183 -30.62 -28.70 -9.54
C ALA A 183 -29.93 -30.05 -9.24
N LEU A 184 -30.55 -31.14 -8.80
CA LEU A 184 -31.94 -31.55 -8.62
C LEU A 184 -31.93 -32.64 -7.55
N GLN A 185 -32.56 -32.42 -6.39
CA GLN A 185 -33.15 -33.54 -5.64
C GLN A 185 -34.54 -33.78 -6.22
N LYS A 186 -34.62 -34.55 -7.32
CA LYS A 186 -35.86 -35.26 -7.66
C LYS A 186 -35.70 -36.70 -7.20
N VAL A 187 -36.07 -36.91 -5.93
CA VAL A 187 -36.39 -38.23 -5.39
C VAL A 187 -37.70 -38.67 -6.04
N ILE A 188 -37.58 -39.67 -6.92
CA ILE A 188 -38.44 -40.86 -7.05
C ILE A 188 -39.87 -40.70 -6.50
N GLY A 189 -40.85 -40.62 -7.39
CA GLY A 189 -42.28 -40.66 -7.08
C GLY A 189 -43.07 -41.21 -8.26
N THR A 190 -43.23 -42.52 -8.24
CA THR A 190 -43.90 -43.40 -9.22
C THR A 190 -45.36 -43.01 -9.44
N TYR A 191 -45.78 -42.76 -10.68
CA TYR A 191 -47.20 -42.72 -11.03
C TYR A 191 -47.65 -44.15 -11.39
N VAL A 192 -48.46 -44.76 -10.51
CA VAL A 192 -49.25 -45.95 -10.80
C VAL A 192 -50.73 -45.59 -10.79
N CYS A 193 -51.40 -46.01 -11.84
CA CYS A 193 -52.82 -45.90 -12.17
C CYS A 193 -53.75 -46.57 -11.13
N HIS A 194 -54.86 -45.93 -10.73
CA HIS A 194 -56.19 -46.57 -10.64
C HIS A 194 -57.36 -45.62 -10.24
N LYS A 195 -58.41 -45.64 -11.09
CA LYS A 195 -59.87 -45.78 -10.81
C LYS A 195 -60.72 -44.71 -10.07
N LEU A 196 -61.88 -44.47 -10.71
CA LEU A 196 -63.23 -44.01 -10.26
C LEU A 196 -63.33 -42.55 -9.74
N TYR A 197 -64.28 -41.71 -10.15
CA TYR A 197 -65.75 -41.87 -10.11
C TYR A 197 -66.45 -40.87 -11.05
N LEU A 198 -67.63 -41.32 -11.56
CA LEU A 198 -68.75 -40.63 -12.23
C LEU A 198 -68.56 -40.22 -13.70
#